data_AF-A0A1Z5TSH4-F1
#
_entry.id   AF-A0A1Z5TSH4-F1
#
_cell.length_a   1.000
_cell.length_b   1.000
_cell.length_c   1.000
_cell.angle_alpha   90.00
_cell.angle_beta   90.00
_cell.angle_gamma   90.00
#
_symmetry.space_group_name_H-M   'P 1'
#
loop_
_entity.id
_entity.type
_entity.pdbx_description
1 polymer ?
#
loop_
_entity_poly.entity_id
_entity_poly.type
_entity_poly.pdbx_seq_one_letter_code
_entity_poly.pdbx_strand_id
1 'polypeptide(L)'
;MFKSVTSRAARQLARPSQTACIGRRYAHAPSAFDWKDPLGASNLYTEEELAIAETAESYCQERMFPRVLEAFRKEDYDKKILEEMGELGLLGATIQGYECAGVSSVASGLITRAVERVDSGYRSAMSVQSSLVMGGIEEFGTEEQKQKFLPGMAKGKILGCFGLTEPNHGSDPGSMESTAKPHPSKEGYYSLSGSKTWITNSPIADVFLVWAKLQETGKIRGFLVERSQCPPGTLETPKLPHKNGLRASITGMIQMDEVPVAKEMMFPDVEGLKGPFSCLNSARYGIAWGTMGALEDCIARTREYALERRQFKNNPIAKYQLVQKKLADATTDAAYGILAAYQVGRLKDEGKAAPEMISMIKRQNCDRALINSRVLQEVFGGNAVSDEYHIGRHVANLFVTQTYEGQSDIHCFEAYGCPWVTPALWAKLTDETGINKELTDLGRDPPSSCSAGPIGDDLRTGSSYGRESKAKNANRDNQFHWQATIMGPGDSPYSGGVFFLAIHFPTDYPFKPPKVNFTTRIYHPNINSNGSICLDILRDQWSPALTISKVLLSICSMLTDPNPDDPLVPEIAHVYKTDRSRYEATAREWTRKYAI
;
A
#
# COMPACT_ATOMS: atom_id res chain seq x y z
N MET A 1 72.00 -3.23 -36.54
CA MET A 1 72.09 -2.03 -35.70
C MET A 1 70.75 -1.30 -35.76
N PHE A 2 70.23 -0.90 -34.60
CA PHE A 2 69.16 0.08 -34.32
C PHE A 2 67.70 -0.17 -34.75
N LYS A 3 66.85 -0.19 -33.71
CA LYS A 3 65.40 0.10 -33.70
C LYS A 3 65.16 1.60 -33.88
N SER A 4 64.00 1.98 -34.42
CA SER A 4 63.19 3.15 -34.02
C SER A 4 61.89 3.23 -34.88
N VAL A 5 60.69 2.96 -34.32
CA VAL A 5 59.62 3.94 -33.96
C VAL A 5 58.98 4.54 -35.24
N THR A 6 57.70 4.38 -35.61
CA THR A 6 56.40 4.72 -34.97
C THR A 6 55.31 4.34 -35.99
N SER A 7 54.29 3.56 -35.64
CA SER A 7 52.95 3.97 -35.17
C SER A 7 51.88 4.14 -36.26
N ARG A 8 50.76 3.42 -36.06
CA ARG A 8 49.37 3.80 -36.38
C ARG A 8 49.07 4.22 -37.82
N ALA A 9 48.75 3.26 -38.70
CA ALA A 9 47.81 3.48 -39.82
C ALA A 9 47.43 2.18 -40.57
N ALA A 10 47.16 1.06 -39.88
CA ALA A 10 46.77 -0.16 -40.60
C ALA A 10 45.89 -1.09 -39.76
N ARG A 11 44.64 -0.68 -39.53
CA ARG A 11 43.50 -1.56 -39.23
C ARG A 11 42.20 -0.74 -39.32
N GLN A 12 41.88 -0.29 -40.53
CA GLN A 12 40.58 0.35 -40.81
C GLN A 12 40.08 0.10 -42.24
N LEU A 13 40.42 -1.05 -42.83
CA LEU A 13 39.94 -1.45 -44.15
C LEU A 13 39.48 -2.90 -44.12
N ALA A 14 38.31 -3.12 -43.51
CA ALA A 14 37.40 -4.24 -43.78
C ALA A 14 36.07 -4.00 -43.03
N ARG A 15 35.36 -2.92 -43.40
CA ARG A 15 33.91 -2.86 -43.18
C ARG A 15 33.26 -3.22 -44.51
N PRO A 16 32.34 -4.18 -44.58
CA PRO A 16 31.45 -4.24 -45.73
C PRO A 16 30.65 -2.95 -45.73
N SER A 17 30.67 -2.23 -46.85
CA SER A 17 29.77 -1.12 -47.11
C SER A 17 28.34 -1.67 -47.03
N GLN A 18 27.64 -1.39 -45.93
CA GLN A 18 26.20 -1.52 -45.92
C GLN A 18 25.70 -0.47 -46.92
N THR A 19 25.35 -0.93 -48.11
CA THR A 19 24.55 -0.16 -49.05
C THR A 19 23.30 0.23 -48.28
N ALA A 20 23.18 1.51 -47.93
CA ALA A 20 21.95 2.04 -47.37
C ALA A 20 20.89 1.94 -48.48
N CYS A 21 20.18 0.82 -48.51
CA CYS A 21 18.92 0.72 -49.21
C CYS A 21 17.97 1.70 -48.53
N ILE A 22 17.92 2.93 -49.02
CA ILE A 22 16.79 3.83 -48.81
C ILE A 22 15.65 3.21 -49.62
N GLY A 23 15.05 2.16 -49.09
CA GLY A 23 13.81 1.61 -49.61
C GLY A 23 12.76 2.72 -49.52
N ARG A 24 12.16 3.06 -50.65
CA ARG A 24 10.91 3.84 -50.67
C ARG A 24 9.94 3.16 -49.70
N ARG A 25 9.68 3.80 -48.55
CA ARG A 25 8.58 3.42 -47.66
C ARG A 25 7.29 3.77 -48.40
N TYR A 26 6.77 2.82 -49.16
CA TYR A 26 5.35 2.85 -49.47
C TYR A 26 4.62 2.87 -48.11
N ALA A 27 3.72 3.83 -47.90
CA ALA A 27 2.75 3.72 -46.83
C ALA A 27 2.07 2.35 -47.02
N HIS A 28 2.43 1.42 -46.14
CA HIS A 28 2.26 -0.02 -46.34
C HIS A 28 0.80 -0.37 -46.67
N ALA A 29 0.62 -1.47 -47.42
CA ALA A 29 -0.64 -2.21 -47.36
C ALA A 29 -1.06 -2.36 -45.88
N PRO A 30 -2.32 -2.08 -45.51
CA PRO A 30 -2.72 -2.02 -44.12
C PRO A 30 -2.51 -3.40 -43.48
N SER A 31 -1.57 -3.50 -42.55
CA SER A 31 -1.53 -4.62 -41.61
C SER A 31 -2.86 -4.66 -40.89
N ALA A 32 -3.47 -5.84 -40.74
CA ALA A 32 -4.72 -5.97 -40.01
C ALA A 32 -4.50 -5.60 -38.54
N PHE A 33 -5.35 -4.73 -38.00
CA PHE A 33 -5.34 -4.37 -36.58
C PHE A 33 -6.13 -5.42 -35.79
N ASP A 34 -5.48 -6.09 -34.84
CA ASP A 34 -6.14 -6.97 -33.88
C ASP A 34 -6.47 -6.20 -32.61
N TRP A 35 -7.76 -6.07 -32.29
CA TRP A 35 -8.21 -5.39 -31.08
C TRP A 35 -7.92 -6.18 -29.80
N LYS A 36 -7.67 -7.49 -29.90
CA LYS A 36 -7.29 -8.34 -28.77
C LYS A 36 -5.81 -8.22 -28.42
N ASP A 37 -4.98 -7.78 -29.37
CA ASP A 37 -3.57 -7.47 -29.17
C ASP A 37 -3.18 -6.18 -29.93
N PRO A 38 -3.65 -5.00 -29.46
CA PRO A 38 -3.57 -3.74 -30.20
C PRO A 38 -2.15 -3.31 -30.58
N LEU A 39 -1.16 -3.70 -29.78
CA LEU A 39 0.25 -3.36 -29.97
C LEU A 39 1.10 -4.57 -30.38
N GLY A 40 0.48 -5.71 -30.67
CA GLY A 40 1.17 -6.92 -31.13
C GLY A 40 2.17 -7.45 -30.11
N ALA A 41 1.84 -7.41 -28.81
CA ALA A 41 2.68 -7.90 -27.73
C ALA A 41 3.06 -9.37 -27.90
N SER A 42 2.18 -10.18 -28.52
CA SER A 42 2.46 -11.58 -28.88
C SER A 42 3.73 -11.75 -29.73
N ASN A 43 4.09 -10.77 -30.56
CA ASN A 43 5.29 -10.82 -31.39
C ASN A 43 6.60 -10.69 -30.58
N LEU A 44 6.51 -10.32 -29.30
CA LEU A 44 7.65 -10.15 -28.39
C LEU A 44 7.91 -11.40 -27.53
N TYR A 45 7.00 -12.35 -27.53
CA TYR A 45 7.09 -13.57 -26.74
C TYR A 45 7.85 -14.65 -27.50
N THR A 46 8.53 -15.53 -26.75
CA THR A 46 9.16 -16.72 -27.34
C THR A 46 8.11 -17.77 -27.67
N GLU A 47 8.46 -18.75 -28.51
CA GLU A 47 7.57 -19.88 -28.81
C GLU A 47 7.17 -20.66 -27.55
N GLU A 48 8.10 -20.82 -26.60
CA GLU A 48 7.85 -21.45 -25.31
C GLU A 48 6.85 -20.64 -24.46
N GLU A 49 7.02 -19.31 -24.38
CA GLU A 49 6.11 -18.43 -23.64
C GLU A 49 4.70 -18.44 -24.23
N LEU A 50 4.58 -18.49 -25.55
CA LEU A 50 3.30 -18.62 -26.25
C LEU A 50 2.63 -19.97 -25.94
N ALA A 51 3.38 -21.07 -25.99
CA ALA A 51 2.85 -22.40 -25.68
C ALA A 51 2.38 -22.52 -24.22
N ILE A 52 3.12 -21.92 -23.28
CA ILE A 52 2.73 -21.85 -21.86
C ILE A 52 1.46 -21.01 -21.70
N ALA A 53 1.38 -19.85 -22.36
CA ALA A 53 0.20 -19.00 -22.32
C ALA A 53 -1.04 -19.71 -22.85
N GLU A 54 -0.91 -20.45 -23.96
CA GLU A 54 -2.01 -21.25 -24.54
C GLU A 54 -2.46 -22.37 -23.59
N THR A 55 -1.51 -23.09 -22.98
CA THR A 55 -1.79 -24.15 -22.00
C THR A 55 -2.52 -23.58 -20.78
N ALA A 56 -2.05 -22.45 -20.24
CA ALA A 56 -2.68 -21.79 -19.11
C ALA A 56 -4.09 -21.29 -19.46
N GLU A 57 -4.28 -20.66 -20.62
CA GLU A 57 -5.58 -20.17 -21.06
C GLU A 57 -6.59 -21.32 -21.27
N SER A 58 -6.20 -22.40 -21.94
CA SER A 58 -7.08 -23.57 -22.14
C SER A 58 -7.52 -24.17 -20.79
N TYR A 59 -6.59 -24.39 -19.86
CA TYR A 59 -6.91 -24.86 -18.52
C TYR A 59 -7.88 -23.90 -17.79
N CYS A 60 -7.61 -22.60 -17.84
CA CYS A 60 -8.43 -21.59 -17.19
C CYS A 60 -9.86 -21.57 -17.75
N GLN A 61 -10.02 -21.58 -19.08
CA GLN A 61 -11.34 -21.52 -19.70
C GLN A 61 -12.12 -22.84 -19.56
N GLU A 62 -11.45 -24.00 -19.66
CA GLU A 62 -12.13 -25.31 -19.65
C GLU A 62 -12.44 -25.81 -18.23
N ARG A 63 -11.58 -25.51 -17.25
CA ARG A 63 -11.68 -26.10 -15.90
C ARG A 63 -11.96 -25.09 -14.80
N MET A 64 -11.40 -23.87 -14.86
CA MET A 64 -11.65 -22.87 -13.81
C MET A 64 -12.92 -22.05 -14.05
N PHE A 65 -13.11 -21.53 -15.26
CA PHE A 65 -14.23 -20.64 -15.56
C PHE A 65 -15.60 -21.26 -15.24
N PRO A 66 -15.88 -22.55 -15.52
CA PRO A 66 -17.16 -23.17 -15.15
C PRO A 66 -17.43 -23.22 -13.64
N ARG A 67 -16.39 -23.13 -12.79
CA ARG A 67 -16.49 -23.23 -11.33
C ARG A 67 -16.69 -21.88 -10.65
N VAL A 68 -16.25 -20.79 -11.30
CA VAL A 68 -16.08 -19.48 -10.65
C VAL A 68 -17.38 -18.88 -10.11
N LEU A 69 -18.50 -19.04 -10.83
CA LEU A 69 -19.76 -18.42 -10.46
C LEU A 69 -20.26 -18.94 -9.11
N GLU A 70 -20.34 -20.26 -8.97
CA GLU A 70 -20.79 -20.90 -7.73
C GLU A 70 -19.76 -20.74 -6.61
N ALA A 71 -18.46 -20.82 -6.91
CA ALA A 71 -17.40 -20.56 -5.95
C ALA A 71 -17.50 -19.15 -5.36
N PHE A 72 -17.70 -18.13 -6.21
CA PHE A 72 -17.85 -16.75 -5.79
C PHE A 72 -19.12 -16.52 -4.96
N ARG A 73 -20.26 -17.14 -5.33
CA ARG A 73 -21.52 -17.07 -4.56
C ARG A 73 -21.37 -17.64 -3.16
N LYS A 74 -20.79 -18.83 -3.06
CA LYS A 74 -20.67 -19.61 -1.81
C LYS A 74 -19.47 -19.22 -0.94
N GLU A 75 -18.63 -18.29 -1.40
CA GLU A 75 -17.35 -17.96 -0.77
C GLU A 75 -16.47 -19.19 -0.56
N ASP A 76 -16.36 -20.03 -1.59
CA ASP A 76 -15.69 -21.32 -1.50
C ASP A 76 -14.49 -21.41 -2.45
N TYR A 77 -13.57 -22.32 -2.12
CA TYR A 77 -12.38 -22.60 -2.91
C TYR A 77 -12.14 -24.10 -3.04
N ASP A 78 -12.17 -24.61 -4.26
CA ASP A 78 -11.80 -26.00 -4.53
C ASP A 78 -10.28 -26.15 -4.54
N LYS A 79 -9.73 -26.78 -3.50
CA LYS A 79 -8.29 -27.04 -3.37
C LYS A 79 -7.70 -27.83 -4.55
N LYS A 80 -8.52 -28.60 -5.29
CA LYS A 80 -8.07 -29.32 -6.49
C LYS A 80 -7.52 -28.38 -7.55
N ILE A 81 -7.91 -27.11 -7.57
CA ILE A 81 -7.37 -26.12 -8.51
C ILE A 81 -5.85 -26.03 -8.40
N LEU A 82 -5.27 -26.03 -7.18
CA LEU A 82 -3.81 -26.00 -7.03
C LEU A 82 -3.15 -27.33 -7.45
N GLU A 83 -3.81 -28.46 -7.18
CA GLU A 83 -3.33 -29.77 -7.65
C GLU A 83 -3.29 -29.83 -9.19
N GLU A 84 -4.36 -29.39 -9.85
CA GLU A 84 -4.47 -29.33 -11.31
C GLU A 84 -3.45 -28.36 -11.93
N MET A 85 -3.24 -27.19 -11.31
CA MET A 85 -2.17 -26.27 -11.70
C MET A 85 -0.79 -26.91 -11.58
N GLY A 86 -0.56 -27.69 -10.53
CA GLY A 86 0.69 -28.39 -10.31
C GLY A 86 0.95 -29.51 -11.33
N GLU A 87 -0.09 -30.26 -11.73
CA GLU A 87 -0.01 -31.27 -12.81
C GLU A 87 0.44 -30.66 -14.14
N LEU A 88 0.10 -29.39 -14.38
CA LEU A 88 0.47 -28.63 -15.58
C LEU A 88 1.79 -27.83 -15.42
N GLY A 89 2.45 -27.90 -14.26
CA GLY A 89 3.70 -27.16 -14.00
C GLY A 89 3.52 -25.64 -13.84
N LEU A 90 2.31 -25.18 -13.49
CA LEU A 90 2.00 -23.75 -13.37
C LEU A 90 2.38 -23.14 -12.02
N LEU A 91 2.65 -23.97 -11.00
CA LEU A 91 3.03 -23.53 -9.65
C LEU A 91 4.56 -23.42 -9.52
N GLY A 92 5.02 -22.32 -8.92
CA GLY A 92 6.46 -22.06 -8.75
C GLY A 92 7.21 -22.03 -10.08
N ALA A 93 6.54 -21.65 -11.18
CA ALA A 93 7.00 -21.90 -12.54
C ALA A 93 8.43 -21.37 -12.84
N THR A 94 8.87 -20.29 -12.19
CA THR A 94 10.21 -19.72 -12.40
C THR A 94 11.33 -20.42 -11.62
N ILE A 95 10.99 -21.28 -10.66
CA ILE A 95 11.96 -21.97 -9.81
C ILE A 95 12.69 -23.02 -10.66
N GLN A 96 14.02 -23.02 -10.56
CA GLN A 96 14.89 -23.95 -11.27
C GLN A 96 15.07 -25.23 -10.45
N GLY A 97 14.76 -26.38 -11.04
CA GLY A 97 14.83 -27.68 -10.35
C GLY A 97 13.64 -27.93 -9.42
N TYR A 98 13.80 -28.86 -8.48
CA TYR A 98 12.76 -29.25 -7.50
C TYR A 98 11.38 -29.58 -8.12
N GLU A 99 11.40 -30.19 -9.31
CA GLU A 99 10.20 -30.52 -10.11
C GLU A 99 9.36 -29.30 -10.57
N CYS A 100 9.93 -28.09 -10.49
CA CYS A 100 9.35 -26.88 -11.07
C CYS A 100 9.75 -26.72 -12.54
N ALA A 101 8.97 -25.94 -13.29
CA ALA A 101 9.14 -25.80 -14.75
C ALA A 101 10.42 -25.04 -15.17
N GLY A 102 10.92 -24.13 -14.34
CA GLY A 102 12.13 -23.36 -14.64
C GLY A 102 11.97 -22.33 -15.78
N VAL A 103 10.79 -21.74 -15.94
CA VAL A 103 10.46 -20.84 -17.06
C VAL A 103 10.78 -19.37 -16.77
N SER A 104 10.70 -18.53 -17.80
CA SER A 104 10.97 -17.09 -17.69
C SER A 104 9.97 -16.34 -16.79
N SER A 105 10.36 -15.17 -16.29
CA SER A 105 9.43 -14.29 -15.56
C SER A 105 8.26 -13.84 -16.45
N VAL A 106 8.48 -13.71 -17.77
CA VAL A 106 7.41 -13.38 -18.72
C VAL A 106 6.42 -14.54 -18.85
N ALA A 107 6.88 -15.80 -18.96
CA ALA A 107 6.01 -16.96 -18.96
C ALA A 107 5.16 -17.03 -17.68
N SER A 108 5.77 -16.82 -16.51
CA SER A 108 5.04 -16.74 -15.24
C SER A 108 3.99 -15.62 -15.23
N GLY A 109 4.32 -14.44 -15.76
CA GLY A 109 3.38 -13.34 -15.95
C GLY A 109 2.18 -13.73 -16.83
N LEU A 110 2.41 -14.41 -17.95
CA LEU A 110 1.36 -14.90 -18.85
C LEU A 110 0.43 -15.90 -18.15
N ILE A 111 0.96 -16.80 -17.32
CA ILE A 111 0.14 -17.71 -16.51
C ILE A 111 -0.77 -16.90 -15.57
N THR A 112 -0.21 -15.92 -14.83
CA THR A 112 -1.03 -15.10 -13.90
C THR A 112 -2.10 -14.28 -14.62
N ARG A 113 -1.80 -13.79 -15.84
CA ARG A 113 -2.76 -13.10 -16.72
C ARG A 113 -3.92 -14.02 -17.11
N ALA A 114 -3.66 -15.25 -17.53
CA ALA A 114 -4.70 -16.22 -17.88
C ALA A 114 -5.58 -16.59 -16.67
N VAL A 115 -4.98 -16.78 -15.50
CA VAL A 115 -5.72 -17.16 -14.28
C VAL A 115 -6.62 -16.01 -13.79
N GLU A 116 -6.11 -14.78 -13.74
CA GLU A 116 -6.91 -13.63 -13.26
C GLU A 116 -7.94 -13.14 -14.30
N ARG A 117 -7.76 -13.48 -15.58
CA ARG A 117 -8.82 -13.37 -16.58
C ARG A 117 -10.07 -14.14 -16.17
N VAL A 118 -9.91 -15.28 -15.46
CA VAL A 118 -11.03 -15.99 -14.84
C VAL A 118 -11.41 -15.32 -13.52
N ASP A 119 -10.51 -15.27 -12.54
CA ASP A 119 -10.78 -14.67 -11.23
C ASP A 119 -9.52 -14.29 -10.45
N SER A 120 -9.50 -13.10 -9.88
CA SER A 120 -8.42 -12.62 -8.99
C SER A 120 -8.23 -13.49 -7.76
N GLY A 121 -9.27 -14.15 -7.26
CA GLY A 121 -9.20 -15.06 -6.11
C GLY A 121 -8.40 -16.32 -6.41
N TYR A 122 -8.56 -16.89 -7.60
CA TYR A 122 -7.77 -18.03 -8.07
C TYR A 122 -6.31 -17.63 -8.28
N ARG A 123 -6.07 -16.49 -8.93
CA ARG A 123 -4.71 -15.95 -9.08
C ARG A 123 -4.09 -15.64 -7.71
N SER A 124 -4.87 -15.20 -6.73
CA SER A 124 -4.36 -14.94 -5.36
C SER A 124 -3.88 -16.19 -4.67
N ALA A 125 -4.63 -17.30 -4.77
CA ALA A 125 -4.20 -18.58 -4.21
C ALA A 125 -2.90 -19.07 -4.87
N MET A 126 -2.79 -18.92 -6.20
CA MET A 126 -1.59 -19.26 -6.98
C MET A 126 -0.38 -18.38 -6.63
N SER A 127 -0.55 -17.05 -6.49
CA SER A 127 0.52 -16.12 -6.12
C SER A 127 1.07 -16.41 -4.72
N VAL A 128 0.19 -16.76 -3.77
CA VAL A 128 0.61 -17.15 -2.42
C VAL A 128 1.46 -18.42 -2.47
N GLN A 129 0.99 -19.43 -3.20
CA GLN A 129 1.73 -20.69 -3.36
C GLN A 129 3.09 -20.45 -4.01
N SER A 130 3.11 -19.80 -5.18
CA SER A 130 4.29 -19.71 -6.04
C SER A 130 5.29 -18.64 -5.60
N SER A 131 4.82 -17.40 -5.44
CA SER A 131 5.70 -16.25 -5.22
C SER A 131 6.02 -16.03 -3.75
N LEU A 132 5.04 -16.25 -2.87
CA LEU A 132 5.22 -15.96 -1.44
C LEU A 132 5.85 -17.13 -0.68
N VAL A 133 5.32 -18.34 -0.84
CA VAL A 133 5.79 -19.50 -0.06
C VAL A 133 6.92 -20.24 -0.79
N MET A 134 6.67 -20.77 -1.99
CA MET A 134 7.71 -21.48 -2.75
C MET A 134 8.90 -20.56 -3.05
N GLY A 135 8.65 -19.33 -3.52
CA GLY A 135 9.69 -18.33 -3.73
C GLY A 135 10.47 -17.97 -2.46
N GLY A 136 9.79 -17.83 -1.31
CA GLY A 136 10.46 -17.59 -0.04
C GLY A 136 11.35 -18.75 0.42
N ILE A 137 10.90 -20.00 0.21
CA ILE A 137 11.70 -21.21 0.52
C ILE A 137 12.88 -21.35 -0.45
N GLU A 138 12.68 -21.07 -1.73
CA GLU A 138 13.74 -21.13 -2.74
C GLU A 138 14.85 -20.10 -2.48
N GLU A 139 14.47 -18.85 -2.16
CA GLU A 139 15.42 -17.76 -1.96
C GLU A 139 16.14 -17.84 -0.62
N PHE A 140 15.42 -18.20 0.46
CA PHE A 140 15.93 -18.07 1.83
C PHE A 140 16.05 -19.37 2.60
N GLY A 141 15.50 -20.47 2.09
CA GLY A 141 15.54 -21.76 2.75
C GLY A 141 16.88 -22.48 2.62
N THR A 142 17.15 -23.43 3.51
CA THR A 142 18.27 -24.37 3.36
C THR A 142 17.97 -25.38 2.25
N GLU A 143 18.98 -26.06 1.72
CA GLU A 143 18.76 -27.10 0.71
C GLU A 143 17.86 -28.24 1.23
N GLU A 144 17.95 -28.58 2.51
CA GLU A 144 17.06 -29.58 3.14
C GLU A 144 15.61 -29.11 3.15
N GLN A 145 15.36 -27.82 3.46
CA GLN A 145 14.01 -27.24 3.40
C GLN A 145 13.47 -27.23 1.97
N LYS A 146 14.30 -26.85 0.99
CA LYS A 146 13.92 -26.83 -0.43
C LYS A 146 13.54 -28.21 -0.93
N GLN A 147 14.39 -29.22 -0.70
CA GLN A 147 14.13 -30.61 -1.10
C GLN A 147 12.91 -31.20 -0.37
N LYS A 148 12.67 -30.79 0.88
CA LYS A 148 11.52 -31.26 1.65
C LYS A 148 10.19 -30.72 1.12
N PHE A 149 10.12 -29.43 0.77
CA PHE A 149 8.83 -28.76 0.50
C PHE A 149 8.55 -28.51 -0.98
N LEU A 150 9.53 -28.03 -1.76
CA LEU A 150 9.28 -27.52 -3.10
C LEU A 150 8.72 -28.57 -4.07
N PRO A 151 9.19 -29.84 -4.11
CA PRO A 151 8.63 -30.84 -5.03
C PRO A 151 7.14 -31.13 -4.78
N GLY A 152 6.73 -31.23 -3.51
CA GLY A 152 5.33 -31.43 -3.13
C GLY A 152 4.46 -30.21 -3.40
N MET A 153 5.01 -29.00 -3.21
CA MET A 153 4.34 -27.74 -3.49
C MET A 153 4.17 -27.49 -5.00
N ALA A 154 5.16 -27.86 -5.82
CA ALA A 154 5.12 -27.76 -7.28
C ALA A 154 3.99 -28.60 -7.87
N LYS A 155 3.73 -29.78 -7.29
CA LYS A 155 2.61 -30.67 -7.65
C LYS A 155 1.26 -30.28 -7.00
N GLY A 156 1.21 -29.19 -6.24
CA GLY A 156 0.02 -28.76 -5.50
C GLY A 156 -0.44 -29.74 -4.40
N LYS A 157 0.40 -30.68 -3.98
CA LYS A 157 0.09 -31.67 -2.93
C LYS A 157 0.42 -31.18 -1.52
N ILE A 158 1.26 -30.16 -1.42
CA ILE A 158 1.53 -29.41 -0.20
C ILE A 158 1.10 -27.97 -0.44
N LEU A 159 0.16 -27.47 0.35
CA LEU A 159 -0.37 -26.11 0.21
C LEU A 159 0.30 -25.15 1.20
N GLY A 160 0.73 -24.00 0.68
CA GLY A 160 1.39 -22.95 1.44
C GLY A 160 0.47 -21.78 1.75
N CYS A 161 0.72 -21.12 2.88
CA CYS A 161 0.26 -19.75 3.12
C CYS A 161 1.35 -18.88 3.75
N PHE A 162 1.18 -17.56 3.65
CA PHE A 162 2.20 -16.57 4.01
C PHE A 162 1.70 -15.64 5.11
N GLY A 163 2.24 -15.79 6.33
CA GLY A 163 1.82 -15.06 7.52
C GLY A 163 2.69 -13.84 7.82
N LEU A 164 2.30 -12.67 7.31
CA LEU A 164 2.96 -11.39 7.60
C LEU A 164 2.04 -10.42 8.35
N THR A 165 0.93 -10.05 7.71
CA THR A 165 -0.05 -9.05 8.17
C THR A 165 -0.73 -9.45 9.48
N GLU A 166 -0.91 -8.47 10.36
CA GLU A 166 -1.55 -8.62 11.67
C GLU A 166 -2.73 -7.66 11.81
N PRO A 167 -3.65 -7.87 12.77
CA PRO A 167 -4.80 -6.98 12.98
C PRO A 167 -4.42 -5.50 13.14
N ASN A 168 -3.31 -5.24 13.83
CA ASN A 168 -2.81 -3.88 14.10
C ASN A 168 -1.76 -3.40 13.08
N HIS A 169 -1.27 -4.29 12.19
CA HIS A 169 -0.11 -4.03 11.34
C HIS A 169 -0.34 -4.55 9.90
N GLY A 170 -0.86 -3.67 9.04
CA GLY A 170 -0.96 -3.87 7.60
C GLY A 170 0.20 -3.24 6.85
N SER A 171 0.13 -1.92 6.64
CA SER A 171 1.14 -1.17 5.89
C SER A 171 2.47 -0.99 6.64
N ASP A 172 2.49 -1.17 7.96
CA ASP A 172 3.71 -1.17 8.79
C ASP A 172 3.98 -2.55 9.39
N PRO A 173 4.52 -3.51 8.61
CA PRO A 173 4.87 -4.83 9.11
C PRO A 173 6.10 -4.81 10.04
N GLY A 174 6.86 -3.71 10.11
CA GLY A 174 8.01 -3.58 11.02
C GLY A 174 7.60 -3.58 12.49
N SER A 175 6.39 -3.10 12.77
CA SER A 175 5.84 -3.02 14.12
C SER A 175 5.16 -4.30 14.61
N MET A 176 5.17 -5.39 13.83
CA MET A 176 4.50 -6.66 14.17
C MET A 176 4.69 -7.13 15.63
N GLU A 177 3.65 -7.71 16.20
CA GLU A 177 3.55 -8.21 17.56
C GLU A 177 3.84 -9.71 17.67
N SER A 178 3.71 -10.48 16.58
CA SER A 178 4.04 -11.92 16.63
C SER A 178 5.50 -12.12 16.99
N THR A 179 5.75 -12.99 17.97
CA THR A 179 7.09 -13.26 18.52
C THR A 179 7.48 -14.73 18.38
N ALA A 180 8.79 -14.97 18.35
CA ALA A 180 9.40 -16.28 18.49
C ALA A 180 10.39 -16.24 19.66
N LYS A 181 10.19 -17.10 20.66
CA LYS A 181 11.09 -17.25 21.82
C LYS A 181 11.68 -18.66 21.86
N PRO A 182 12.86 -18.89 22.45
CA PRO A 182 13.33 -20.26 22.70
C PRO A 182 12.26 -21.07 23.44
N HIS A 183 12.03 -22.31 23.02
CA HIS A 183 11.01 -23.15 23.63
C HIS A 183 11.40 -23.48 25.08
N PRO A 184 10.49 -23.30 26.07
CA PRO A 184 10.84 -23.38 27.48
C PRO A 184 11.34 -24.75 27.94
N SER A 185 10.93 -25.83 27.27
CA SER A 185 11.24 -27.21 27.66
C SER A 185 11.82 -28.10 26.55
N LYS A 186 12.01 -27.59 25.33
CA LYS A 186 12.51 -28.38 24.18
C LYS A 186 13.74 -27.69 23.61
N GLU A 187 14.90 -28.29 23.81
CA GLU A 187 16.14 -27.78 23.26
C GLU A 187 16.11 -27.84 21.73
N GLY A 188 16.62 -26.80 21.06
CA GLY A 188 16.61 -26.70 19.61
C GLY A 188 15.26 -26.33 18.99
N TYR A 189 14.29 -25.86 19.78
CA TYR A 189 12.99 -25.39 19.30
C TYR A 189 12.75 -23.93 19.69
N TYR A 190 11.94 -23.25 18.89
CA TYR A 190 11.28 -21.99 19.21
C TYR A 190 9.81 -22.24 19.56
N SER A 191 9.22 -21.31 20.29
CA SER A 191 7.80 -21.21 20.59
C SER A 191 7.29 -19.91 19.98
N LEU A 192 6.40 -20.01 19.00
CA LEU A 192 5.82 -18.87 18.29
C LEU A 192 4.48 -18.48 18.92
N SER A 193 4.26 -17.18 19.11
CA SER A 193 2.98 -16.67 19.63
C SER A 193 2.59 -15.38 18.92
N GLY A 194 1.30 -15.24 18.61
CA GLY A 194 0.77 -14.07 17.91
C GLY A 194 -0.42 -14.40 17.01
N SER A 195 -0.87 -13.41 16.26
CA SER A 195 -1.99 -13.58 15.33
C SER A 195 -1.72 -12.89 14.00
N LYS A 196 -1.93 -13.64 12.92
CA LYS A 196 -1.93 -13.12 11.55
C LYS A 196 -3.36 -13.09 11.03
N THR A 197 -3.69 -12.12 10.19
CA THR A 197 -5.03 -11.96 9.63
C THR A 197 -4.98 -11.67 8.13
N TRP A 198 -6.09 -11.89 7.44
CA TRP A 198 -6.20 -11.78 5.98
C TRP A 198 -5.23 -12.68 5.21
N ILE A 199 -4.98 -13.87 5.72
CA ILE A 199 -4.03 -14.81 5.13
C ILE A 199 -4.74 -15.75 4.16
N THR A 200 -4.52 -15.52 2.87
CA THR A 200 -4.99 -16.41 1.81
C THR A 200 -4.39 -17.81 1.97
N ASN A 201 -5.20 -18.84 1.69
CA ASN A 201 -4.93 -20.27 1.87
C ASN A 201 -4.82 -20.77 3.32
N SER A 202 -4.75 -19.91 4.35
CA SER A 202 -4.47 -20.39 5.72
C SER A 202 -5.41 -21.48 6.26
N PRO A 203 -6.73 -21.52 5.93
CA PRO A 203 -7.59 -22.60 6.42
C PRO A 203 -7.33 -23.97 5.79
N ILE A 204 -6.67 -24.03 4.63
CA ILE A 204 -6.37 -25.26 3.88
C ILE A 204 -4.87 -25.55 3.74
N ALA A 205 -4.00 -24.66 4.23
CA ALA A 205 -2.56 -24.79 4.10
C ALA A 205 -2.00 -25.92 4.98
N ASP A 206 -1.04 -26.67 4.43
CA ASP A 206 -0.23 -27.66 5.14
C ASP A 206 1.02 -27.03 5.76
N VAL A 207 1.58 -26.01 5.08
CA VAL A 207 2.80 -25.29 5.50
C VAL A 207 2.52 -23.79 5.59
N PHE A 208 3.00 -23.16 6.65
CA PHE A 208 2.88 -21.74 6.91
C PHE A 208 4.27 -21.12 6.91
N LEU A 209 4.54 -20.20 6.00
CA LEU A 209 5.70 -19.32 6.10
C LEU A 209 5.32 -18.12 6.96
N VAL A 210 5.70 -18.15 8.24
CA VAL A 210 5.36 -17.11 9.23
C VAL A 210 6.55 -16.20 9.49
N TRP A 211 6.30 -14.88 9.47
CA TRP A 211 7.25 -13.88 9.90
C TRP A 211 6.94 -13.41 11.32
N ALA A 212 7.93 -13.52 12.22
CA ALA A 212 7.81 -13.14 13.62
C ALA A 212 9.10 -12.50 14.15
N LYS A 213 8.99 -11.66 15.17
CA LYS A 213 10.14 -11.05 15.86
C LYS A 213 10.78 -12.06 16.79
N LEU A 214 12.06 -12.35 16.58
CA LEU A 214 12.85 -13.19 17.46
C LEU A 214 13.13 -12.42 18.77
N GLN A 215 12.71 -12.96 19.91
CA GLN A 215 12.79 -12.25 21.20
C GLN A 215 14.22 -11.88 21.59
N GLU A 216 15.19 -12.73 21.26
CA GLU A 216 16.60 -12.53 21.61
C GLU A 216 17.25 -11.35 20.87
N THR A 217 16.81 -11.07 19.64
CA THR A 217 17.45 -10.06 18.77
C THR A 217 16.55 -8.88 18.44
N GLY A 218 15.24 -9.01 18.67
CA GLY A 218 14.21 -8.07 18.22
C GLY A 218 14.01 -8.03 16.70
N LYS A 219 14.72 -8.86 15.93
CA LYS A 219 14.66 -8.86 14.47
C LYS A 219 13.60 -9.83 13.96
N ILE A 220 12.98 -9.47 12.83
CA ILE A 220 12.01 -10.33 12.15
C ILE A 220 12.75 -11.48 11.46
N ARG A 221 12.24 -12.71 11.61
CA ARG A 221 12.74 -13.94 10.98
C ARG A 221 11.59 -14.72 10.35
N GLY A 222 11.90 -15.53 9.33
CA GLY A 222 10.95 -16.42 8.66
C GLY A 222 11.01 -17.84 9.22
N PHE A 223 9.85 -18.42 9.52
CA PHE A 223 9.68 -19.75 10.09
C PHE A 223 8.74 -20.58 9.23
N LEU A 224 9.13 -21.80 8.92
CA LEU A 224 8.27 -22.80 8.28
C LEU A 224 7.55 -23.62 9.35
N VAL A 225 6.23 -23.49 9.43
CA VAL A 225 5.40 -24.22 10.37
C VAL A 225 4.62 -25.29 9.60
N GLU A 226 4.69 -26.54 10.04
CA GLU A 226 3.92 -27.64 9.45
C GLU A 226 2.67 -27.91 10.29
N ARG A 227 1.49 -27.84 9.67
CA ARG A 227 0.21 -28.06 10.37
C ARG A 227 0.19 -29.37 11.14
N SER A 228 0.65 -30.44 10.50
CA SER A 228 0.62 -31.81 11.03
C SER A 228 1.52 -32.04 12.24
N GLN A 229 2.48 -31.14 12.48
CA GLN A 229 3.42 -31.22 13.61
C GLN A 229 3.03 -30.32 14.78
N CYS A 230 2.00 -29.47 14.60
CA CYS A 230 1.52 -28.60 15.65
C CYS A 230 0.67 -29.40 16.66
N PRO A 231 0.96 -29.32 17.98
CA PRO A 231 0.10 -29.91 18.99
C PRO A 231 -1.34 -29.36 18.90
N PRO A 232 -2.37 -30.18 19.21
CA PRO A 232 -3.74 -29.69 19.24
C PRO A 232 -3.88 -28.46 20.15
N GLY A 233 -4.53 -27.41 19.65
CA GLY A 233 -4.76 -26.15 20.38
C GLY A 233 -3.67 -25.09 20.23
N THR A 234 -2.48 -25.41 19.67
CA THR A 234 -1.43 -24.38 19.50
C THR A 234 -1.58 -23.57 18.22
N LEU A 235 -2.14 -24.17 17.17
CA LEU A 235 -2.32 -23.53 15.87
C LEU A 235 -3.77 -23.61 15.42
N GLU A 236 -4.42 -22.46 15.27
CA GLU A 236 -5.77 -22.34 14.72
C GLU A 236 -5.80 -21.46 13.45
N THR A 237 -6.67 -21.82 12.50
CA THR A 237 -6.74 -21.16 11.18
C THR A 237 -8.18 -20.85 10.78
N PRO A 238 -8.91 -20.06 11.58
CA PRO A 238 -10.31 -19.79 11.30
C PRO A 238 -10.46 -19.06 9.96
N LYS A 239 -11.45 -19.50 9.16
CA LYS A 239 -11.85 -18.84 7.92
C LYS A 239 -12.49 -17.48 8.23
N LEU A 240 -12.17 -16.47 7.42
CA LEU A 240 -12.84 -15.17 7.44
C LEU A 240 -14.01 -15.19 6.44
N PRO A 241 -15.28 -15.13 6.92
CA PRO A 241 -16.46 -15.15 6.06
C PRO A 241 -16.91 -13.74 5.63
N HIS A 242 -17.88 -13.69 4.73
CA HIS A 242 -18.63 -12.49 4.34
C HIS A 242 -17.80 -11.44 3.59
N LYS A 243 -16.86 -11.88 2.75
CA LYS A 243 -16.02 -10.97 1.94
C LYS A 243 -16.82 -10.37 0.78
N ASN A 244 -16.58 -9.11 0.45
CA ASN A 244 -17.20 -8.46 -0.71
C ASN A 244 -16.45 -8.75 -2.04
N GLY A 245 -15.15 -9.02 -1.98
CA GLY A 245 -14.30 -9.38 -3.10
C GLY A 245 -13.39 -10.56 -2.76
N LEU A 246 -12.77 -11.15 -3.79
CA LEU A 246 -11.98 -12.39 -3.71
C LEU A 246 -12.75 -13.53 -3.03
N ARG A 247 -14.06 -13.62 -3.28
CA ARG A 247 -14.93 -14.61 -2.64
C ARG A 247 -14.60 -16.04 -3.07
N ALA A 248 -14.15 -16.22 -4.31
CA ALA A 248 -13.62 -17.49 -4.81
C ALA A 248 -12.17 -17.77 -4.34
N SER A 249 -11.72 -17.14 -3.25
CA SER A 249 -10.46 -17.41 -2.57
C SER A 249 -10.73 -17.70 -1.10
N ILE A 250 -10.07 -18.71 -0.55
CA ILE A 250 -10.16 -19.00 0.88
C ILE A 250 -9.15 -18.15 1.65
N THR A 251 -9.64 -17.42 2.64
CA THR A 251 -8.84 -16.49 3.44
C THR A 251 -9.18 -16.71 4.90
N GLY A 252 -8.17 -16.68 5.76
CA GLY A 252 -8.35 -16.89 7.18
C GLY A 252 -7.34 -16.13 8.03
N MET A 253 -7.26 -16.55 9.28
CA MET A 253 -6.25 -16.12 10.23
C MET A 253 -5.19 -17.22 10.42
N ILE A 254 -4.11 -16.87 11.08
CA ILE A 254 -3.18 -17.81 11.70
C ILE A 254 -3.06 -17.39 13.16
N GLN A 255 -3.64 -18.16 14.06
CA GLN A 255 -3.56 -17.93 15.50
C GLN A 255 -2.55 -18.91 16.08
N MET A 256 -1.54 -18.35 16.75
CA MET A 256 -0.43 -19.11 17.30
C MET A 256 -0.39 -18.90 18.80
N ASP A 257 -0.60 -19.99 19.54
CA ASP A 257 -0.40 -20.06 20.98
C ASP A 257 0.74 -21.04 21.26
N GLU A 258 1.89 -20.49 21.62
CA GLU A 258 3.14 -21.22 21.90
C GLU A 258 3.51 -22.34 20.91
N VAL A 259 3.29 -22.14 19.59
CA VAL A 259 3.54 -23.16 18.55
C VAL A 259 5.02 -23.59 18.55
N PRO A 260 5.33 -24.87 18.79
CA PRO A 260 6.70 -25.36 18.78
C PRO A 260 7.20 -25.51 17.33
N VAL A 261 8.33 -24.87 17.01
CA VAL A 261 8.96 -24.92 15.68
C VAL A 261 10.43 -25.26 15.85
N ALA A 262 10.91 -26.29 15.17
CA ALA A 262 12.30 -26.71 15.25
C ALA A 262 13.23 -25.61 14.69
N LYS A 263 14.43 -25.44 15.25
CA LYS A 263 15.37 -24.38 14.86
C LYS A 263 15.77 -24.48 13.39
N GLU A 264 15.86 -25.70 12.86
CA GLU A 264 16.11 -26.00 11.45
C GLU A 264 14.97 -25.60 10.50
N MET A 265 13.79 -25.22 11.01
CA MET A 265 12.69 -24.67 10.22
C MET A 265 12.67 -23.14 10.18
N MET A 266 13.62 -22.48 10.84
CA MET A 266 13.87 -21.05 10.68
C MET A 266 14.81 -20.84 9.49
N PHE A 267 14.55 -19.85 8.65
CA PHE A 267 15.49 -19.48 7.58
C PHE A 267 16.83 -19.01 8.18
N PRO A 268 17.98 -19.47 7.69
CA PRO A 268 19.28 -19.26 8.34
C PRO A 268 19.74 -17.80 8.37
N ASP A 269 19.67 -17.11 7.23
CA ASP A 269 20.41 -15.86 7.02
C ASP A 269 19.54 -14.60 6.88
N VAL A 270 18.26 -14.76 6.50
CA VAL A 270 17.39 -13.62 6.23
C VAL A 270 16.83 -13.03 7.53
N GLU A 271 17.00 -11.72 7.70
CA GLU A 271 16.49 -10.97 8.85
C GLU A 271 15.82 -9.65 8.42
N GLY A 272 14.92 -9.16 9.27
CA GLY A 272 14.20 -7.91 9.06
C GLY A 272 13.18 -7.99 7.92
N LEU A 273 12.87 -6.85 7.33
CA LEU A 273 11.84 -6.74 6.28
C LEU A 273 12.32 -7.16 4.88
N LYS A 274 13.62 -7.38 4.68
CA LYS A 274 14.19 -7.76 3.37
C LYS A 274 13.56 -9.05 2.84
N GLY A 275 13.42 -10.06 3.70
CA GLY A 275 12.84 -11.36 3.36
C GLY A 275 11.39 -11.27 2.86
N PRO A 276 10.45 -10.78 3.69
CA PRO A 276 9.07 -10.67 3.25
C PRO A 276 8.91 -9.73 2.06
N PHE A 277 9.68 -8.63 1.97
CA PHE A 277 9.57 -7.70 0.85
C PHE A 277 10.07 -8.28 -0.47
N SER A 278 11.08 -9.15 -0.46
CA SER A 278 11.48 -9.88 -1.67
C SER A 278 10.34 -10.74 -2.21
N CYS A 279 9.69 -11.50 -1.33
CA CYS A 279 8.53 -12.33 -1.65
C CYS A 279 7.39 -11.47 -2.23
N LEU A 280 7.08 -10.35 -1.58
CA LEU A 280 6.04 -9.42 -2.04
C LEU A 280 6.35 -8.83 -3.41
N ASN A 281 7.61 -8.47 -3.70
CA ASN A 281 7.97 -7.95 -5.02
C ASN A 281 7.76 -9.00 -6.14
N SER A 282 8.03 -10.27 -5.86
CA SER A 282 7.71 -11.36 -6.79
C SER A 282 6.20 -11.48 -7.04
N ALA A 283 5.38 -11.42 -5.99
CA ALA A 283 3.93 -11.49 -6.10
C ALA A 283 3.32 -10.27 -6.82
N ARG A 284 3.78 -9.06 -6.48
CA ARG A 284 3.39 -7.78 -7.12
C ARG A 284 3.62 -7.77 -8.62
N TYR A 285 4.73 -8.36 -9.08
CA TYR A 285 4.99 -8.51 -10.52
C TYR A 285 3.92 -9.38 -11.21
N GLY A 286 3.55 -10.52 -10.62
CA GLY A 286 2.47 -11.36 -11.14
C GLY A 286 1.10 -10.67 -11.11
N ILE A 287 0.80 -9.88 -10.07
CA ILE A 287 -0.44 -9.09 -9.99
C ILE A 287 -0.52 -8.04 -11.11
N ALA A 288 0.60 -7.41 -11.46
CA ALA A 288 0.63 -6.43 -12.56
C ALA A 288 0.22 -7.06 -13.89
N TRP A 289 0.56 -8.32 -14.15
CA TRP A 289 0.09 -9.08 -15.30
C TRP A 289 -1.36 -9.54 -15.15
N GLY A 290 -1.69 -10.14 -14.01
CA GLY A 290 -3.00 -10.69 -13.71
C GLY A 290 -4.13 -9.69 -13.89
N THR A 291 -3.98 -8.49 -13.32
CA THR A 291 -5.02 -7.44 -13.38
C THR A 291 -5.35 -6.99 -14.81
N MET A 292 -4.41 -7.08 -15.74
CA MET A 292 -4.68 -6.85 -17.16
C MET A 292 -5.51 -7.97 -17.77
N GLY A 293 -5.32 -9.23 -17.35
CA GLY A 293 -6.19 -10.33 -17.73
C GLY A 293 -7.64 -10.13 -17.30
N ALA A 294 -7.88 -9.68 -16.06
CA ALA A 294 -9.23 -9.31 -15.60
C ALA A 294 -9.83 -8.16 -16.43
N LEU A 295 -9.03 -7.14 -16.77
CA LEU A 295 -9.49 -6.04 -17.62
C LEU A 295 -9.83 -6.52 -19.04
N GLU A 296 -9.06 -7.45 -19.60
CA GLU A 296 -9.33 -8.04 -20.92
C GLU A 296 -10.62 -8.86 -20.97
N ASP A 297 -10.94 -9.61 -19.91
CA ASP A 297 -12.24 -10.27 -19.76
C ASP A 297 -13.37 -9.24 -19.72
N CYS A 298 -13.21 -8.17 -18.93
CA CYS A 298 -14.18 -7.07 -18.88
C CYS A 298 -14.39 -6.42 -20.25
N ILE A 299 -13.32 -6.17 -21.02
CA ILE A 299 -13.39 -5.63 -22.39
C ILE A 299 -14.14 -6.60 -23.31
N ALA A 300 -13.78 -7.88 -23.31
CA ALA A 300 -14.37 -8.89 -24.17
C ALA A 300 -15.87 -9.02 -23.93
N ARG A 301 -16.30 -9.17 -22.68
CA ARG A 301 -17.71 -9.27 -22.30
C ARG A 301 -18.47 -7.99 -22.63
N THR A 302 -17.89 -6.83 -22.36
CA THR A 302 -18.54 -5.54 -22.65
C THR A 302 -18.74 -5.37 -24.15
N ARG A 303 -17.74 -5.74 -24.96
CA ARG A 303 -17.83 -5.68 -26.42
C ARG A 303 -18.91 -6.61 -26.95
N GLU A 304 -18.95 -7.86 -26.49
CA GLU A 304 -19.97 -8.85 -26.86
C GLU A 304 -21.38 -8.34 -26.50
N TYR A 305 -21.58 -7.99 -25.23
CA TYR A 305 -22.85 -7.43 -24.75
C TYR A 305 -23.28 -6.20 -25.57
N ALA A 306 -22.33 -5.31 -25.88
CA ALA A 306 -22.63 -4.09 -26.62
C ALA A 306 -23.03 -4.34 -28.09
N LEU A 307 -22.50 -5.38 -28.71
CA LEU A 307 -22.84 -5.77 -30.08
C LEU A 307 -24.23 -6.45 -30.15
N GLU A 308 -24.60 -7.18 -29.11
CA GLU A 308 -25.87 -7.91 -29.06
C GLU A 308 -27.04 -7.07 -28.53
N ARG A 309 -26.81 -6.29 -27.46
CA ARG A 309 -27.87 -5.52 -26.79
C ARG A 309 -28.33 -4.38 -27.68
N ARG A 310 -29.65 -4.28 -27.88
CA ARG A 310 -30.27 -3.25 -28.74
C ARG A 310 -31.02 -2.19 -27.93
N GLN A 311 -30.83 -0.93 -28.30
CA GLN A 311 -31.58 0.23 -27.79
C GLN A 311 -31.81 1.28 -28.88
N PHE A 312 -32.67 2.26 -28.57
CA PHE A 312 -33.08 3.38 -29.43
C PHE A 312 -33.12 3.06 -30.94
N LYS A 313 -34.30 2.63 -31.41
CA LYS A 313 -34.53 2.18 -32.80
C LYS A 313 -33.75 0.90 -33.16
N ASN A 314 -33.72 -0.06 -32.23
CA ASN A 314 -33.17 -1.40 -32.43
C ASN A 314 -31.68 -1.44 -32.86
N ASN A 315 -30.91 -0.41 -32.52
CA ASN A 315 -29.48 -0.35 -32.80
C ASN A 315 -28.69 -1.10 -31.72
N PRO A 316 -27.64 -1.85 -32.08
CA PRO A 316 -26.64 -2.30 -31.11
C PRO A 316 -26.09 -1.13 -30.31
N ILE A 317 -25.94 -1.28 -28.99
CA ILE A 317 -25.41 -0.19 -28.17
C ILE A 317 -23.94 0.14 -28.48
N ALA A 318 -23.19 -0.79 -29.08
CA ALA A 318 -21.85 -0.56 -29.63
C ALA A 318 -21.80 0.53 -30.72
N LYS A 319 -22.95 0.93 -31.29
CA LYS A 319 -23.03 2.04 -32.25
C LYS A 319 -22.79 3.41 -31.62
N TYR A 320 -23.01 3.57 -30.31
CA TYR A 320 -22.95 4.87 -29.65
C TYR A 320 -21.52 5.24 -29.23
N GLN A 321 -21.12 6.48 -29.51
CA GLN A 321 -19.77 6.98 -29.28
C GLN A 321 -19.31 6.84 -27.83
N LEU A 322 -20.20 7.02 -26.86
CA LEU A 322 -19.86 6.88 -25.44
C LEU A 322 -19.47 5.44 -25.08
N VAL A 323 -20.10 4.43 -25.70
CA VAL A 323 -19.72 3.02 -25.49
C VAL A 323 -18.38 2.74 -26.17
N GLN A 324 -18.19 3.24 -27.40
CA GLN A 324 -16.93 3.08 -28.14
C GLN A 324 -15.75 3.72 -27.40
N LYS A 325 -15.94 4.91 -26.82
CA LYS A 325 -14.91 5.60 -26.04
C LYS A 325 -14.46 4.75 -24.85
N LYS A 326 -15.41 4.22 -24.08
CA LYS A 326 -15.12 3.37 -22.90
C LYS A 326 -14.30 2.13 -23.27
N LEU A 327 -14.67 1.46 -24.37
CA LEU A 327 -13.91 0.32 -24.89
C LEU A 327 -12.51 0.75 -25.36
N ALA A 328 -12.39 1.87 -26.07
CA ALA A 328 -11.10 2.36 -26.56
C ALA A 328 -10.12 2.72 -25.43
N ASP A 329 -10.60 3.40 -24.39
CA ASP A 329 -9.81 3.76 -23.21
C ASP A 329 -9.30 2.48 -22.51
N ALA A 330 -10.20 1.53 -22.22
CA ALA A 330 -9.87 0.28 -21.56
C ALA A 330 -8.88 -0.58 -22.36
N THR A 331 -9.11 -0.72 -23.67
CA THR A 331 -8.21 -1.47 -24.58
C THR A 331 -6.82 -0.85 -24.64
N THR A 332 -6.73 0.49 -24.60
CA THR A 332 -5.45 1.19 -24.56
C THR A 332 -4.71 0.90 -23.26
N ASP A 333 -5.37 1.06 -22.11
CA ASP A 333 -4.74 0.79 -20.80
C ASP A 333 -4.29 -0.68 -20.66
N ALA A 334 -5.08 -1.64 -21.15
CA ALA A 334 -4.69 -3.05 -21.17
C ALA A 334 -3.40 -3.29 -22.00
N ALA A 335 -3.34 -2.74 -23.22
CA ALA A 335 -2.19 -2.92 -24.10
C ALA A 335 -0.90 -2.28 -23.53
N TYR A 336 -1.02 -1.08 -22.95
CA TYR A 336 0.10 -0.40 -22.29
C TYR A 336 0.57 -1.17 -21.05
N GLY A 337 -0.36 -1.64 -20.21
CA GLY A 337 -0.05 -2.38 -19.00
C GLY A 337 0.66 -3.70 -19.27
N ILE A 338 0.27 -4.42 -20.32
CA ILE A 338 0.90 -5.68 -20.75
C ILE A 338 2.34 -5.45 -21.22
N LEU A 339 2.57 -4.45 -22.07
CA LEU A 339 3.93 -4.15 -22.54
C LEU A 339 4.85 -3.65 -21.43
N ALA A 340 4.32 -2.85 -20.49
CA ALA A 340 5.08 -2.41 -19.33
C ALA A 340 5.48 -3.60 -18.44
N ALA A 341 4.53 -4.51 -18.16
CA ALA A 341 4.80 -5.71 -17.38
C ALA A 341 5.77 -6.66 -18.10
N TYR A 342 5.67 -6.81 -19.43
CA TYR A 342 6.63 -7.52 -20.26
C TYR A 342 8.05 -6.99 -20.13
N GLN A 343 8.22 -5.67 -20.26
CA GLN A 343 9.54 -5.06 -20.17
C GLN A 343 10.17 -5.28 -18.79
N VAL A 344 9.38 -5.15 -17.72
CA VAL A 344 9.87 -5.44 -16.36
C VAL A 344 10.21 -6.92 -16.20
N GLY A 345 9.43 -7.83 -16.82
CA GLY A 345 9.71 -9.26 -16.85
C GLY A 345 11.06 -9.58 -17.48
N ARG A 346 11.35 -8.99 -18.66
CA ARG A 346 12.66 -9.12 -19.32
C ARG A 346 13.80 -8.60 -18.46
N LEU A 347 13.63 -7.42 -17.87
CA LEU A 347 14.63 -6.87 -16.94
C LEU A 347 14.82 -7.75 -15.70
N LYS A 348 13.77 -8.41 -15.22
CA LYS A 348 13.85 -9.33 -14.09
C LYS A 348 14.67 -10.57 -14.44
N ASP A 349 14.45 -11.16 -15.61
CA ASP A 349 15.24 -12.30 -16.10
C ASP A 349 16.72 -11.92 -16.32
N GLU A 350 17.00 -10.67 -16.67
CA GLU A 350 18.37 -10.13 -16.79
C GLU A 350 18.99 -9.70 -15.44
N GLY A 351 18.27 -9.80 -14.31
CA GLY A 351 18.74 -9.34 -13.00
C GLY A 351 18.84 -7.82 -12.85
N LYS A 352 18.13 -7.07 -13.70
CA LYS A 352 18.14 -5.59 -13.77
C LYS A 352 16.85 -4.93 -13.28
N ALA A 353 15.84 -5.70 -12.90
CA ALA A 353 14.60 -5.14 -12.36
C ALA A 353 14.84 -4.53 -10.98
N ALA A 354 14.47 -3.26 -10.83
CA ALA A 354 14.47 -2.57 -9.54
C ALA A 354 13.08 -2.67 -8.89
N PRO A 355 12.96 -2.72 -7.55
CA PRO A 355 11.68 -2.75 -6.85
C PRO A 355 10.71 -1.62 -7.26
N GLU A 356 11.23 -0.43 -7.56
CA GLU A 356 10.46 0.73 -8.01
C GLU A 356 9.76 0.48 -9.35
N MET A 357 10.38 -0.32 -10.24
CA MET A 357 9.75 -0.71 -11.50
C MET A 357 8.52 -1.58 -11.25
N ILE A 358 8.60 -2.50 -10.28
CA ILE A 358 7.51 -3.38 -9.87
C ILE A 358 6.39 -2.55 -9.23
N SER A 359 6.73 -1.63 -8.31
CA SER A 359 5.76 -0.72 -7.69
C SER A 359 5.02 0.12 -8.75
N MET A 360 5.74 0.64 -9.75
CA MET A 360 5.16 1.42 -10.84
C MET A 360 4.14 0.62 -11.64
N ILE A 361 4.49 -0.58 -12.12
CA ILE A 361 3.58 -1.39 -12.94
C ILE A 361 2.43 -1.96 -12.12
N LYS A 362 2.66 -2.39 -10.87
CA LYS A 362 1.61 -2.94 -10.00
C LYS A 362 0.55 -1.87 -9.75
N ARG A 363 0.97 -0.68 -9.30
CA ARG A 363 0.07 0.45 -9.04
C ARG A 363 -0.72 0.82 -10.29
N GLN A 364 -0.02 1.11 -11.40
CA GLN A 364 -0.68 1.58 -12.61
C GLN A 364 -1.67 0.55 -13.15
N ASN A 365 -1.28 -0.72 -13.24
CA ASN A 365 -2.13 -1.76 -13.80
C ASN A 365 -3.35 -2.05 -12.90
N CYS A 366 -3.18 -2.10 -11.56
CA CYS A 366 -4.31 -2.25 -10.64
C CYS A 366 -5.29 -1.08 -10.76
N ASP A 367 -4.78 0.16 -10.76
CA ASP A 367 -5.60 1.37 -10.84
C ASP A 367 -6.38 1.42 -12.15
N ARG A 368 -5.70 1.19 -13.29
CA ARG A 368 -6.32 1.22 -14.61
C ARG A 368 -7.31 0.08 -14.80
N ALA A 369 -7.01 -1.13 -14.30
CA ALA A 369 -7.93 -2.26 -14.34
C ALA A 369 -9.22 -1.94 -13.59
N LEU A 370 -9.14 -1.43 -12.36
CA LEU A 370 -10.31 -1.12 -11.55
C LEU A 370 -11.16 0.01 -12.18
N ILE A 371 -10.52 1.13 -12.54
CA ILE A 371 -11.21 2.29 -13.12
C ILE A 371 -11.96 1.88 -14.40
N ASN A 372 -11.27 1.22 -15.34
CA ASN A 372 -11.89 0.84 -16.60
C ASN A 372 -12.94 -0.25 -16.42
N SER A 373 -12.70 -1.28 -15.59
CA SER A 373 -13.71 -2.32 -15.34
C SER A 373 -14.98 -1.73 -14.75
N ARG A 374 -14.87 -0.74 -13.85
CA ARG A 374 -16.05 -0.04 -13.31
C ARG A 374 -16.78 0.78 -14.37
N VAL A 375 -16.05 1.48 -15.24
CA VAL A 375 -16.64 2.27 -16.34
C VAL A 375 -17.33 1.37 -17.37
N LEU A 376 -16.74 0.22 -17.67
CA LEU A 376 -17.30 -0.81 -18.55
C LEU A 376 -18.54 -1.47 -17.93
N GLN A 377 -18.55 -1.68 -16.61
CA GLN A 377 -19.71 -2.21 -15.87
C GLN A 377 -21.00 -1.42 -16.15
N GLU A 378 -20.91 -0.09 -16.30
CA GLU A 378 -22.06 0.76 -16.61
C GLU A 378 -22.72 0.43 -17.95
N VAL A 379 -22.00 -0.15 -18.91
CA VAL A 379 -22.54 -0.53 -20.24
C VAL A 379 -23.61 -1.61 -20.12
N PHE A 380 -23.56 -2.43 -19.07
CA PHE A 380 -24.52 -3.50 -18.80
C PHE A 380 -25.82 -2.97 -18.15
N GLY A 381 -25.86 -1.72 -17.68
CA GLY A 381 -27.01 -1.16 -16.96
C GLY A 381 -27.40 -2.02 -15.75
N GLY A 382 -28.70 -2.29 -15.59
CA GLY A 382 -29.20 -3.10 -14.46
C GLY A 382 -28.66 -4.53 -14.42
N ASN A 383 -28.27 -5.11 -15.56
CA ASN A 383 -27.72 -6.46 -15.63
C ASN A 383 -26.37 -6.58 -14.90
N ALA A 384 -25.63 -5.48 -14.76
CA ALA A 384 -24.33 -5.46 -14.09
C ALA A 384 -24.40 -5.79 -12.59
N VAL A 385 -25.61 -5.81 -12.01
CA VAL A 385 -25.88 -6.20 -10.62
C VAL A 385 -25.99 -7.72 -10.47
N SER A 386 -26.25 -8.44 -11.58
CA SER A 386 -26.26 -9.91 -11.58
C SER A 386 -24.85 -10.45 -11.81
N ASP A 387 -24.44 -11.41 -10.99
CA ASP A 387 -23.14 -12.07 -11.08
C ASP A 387 -23.02 -13.02 -12.29
N GLU A 388 -24.14 -13.36 -12.92
CA GLU A 388 -24.22 -14.06 -14.22
C GLU A 388 -23.49 -13.33 -15.34
N TYR A 389 -23.33 -12.00 -15.24
CA TYR A 389 -22.61 -11.19 -16.22
C TYR A 389 -21.12 -11.03 -15.88
N HIS A 390 -20.67 -11.53 -14.73
CA HIS A 390 -19.28 -11.59 -14.24
C HIS A 390 -18.53 -10.26 -14.06
N ILE A 391 -18.91 -9.18 -14.74
CA ILE A 391 -18.19 -7.90 -14.66
C ILE A 391 -18.21 -7.30 -13.25
N GLY A 392 -19.34 -7.43 -12.53
CA GLY A 392 -19.45 -6.97 -11.14
C GLY A 392 -18.49 -7.72 -10.20
N ARG A 393 -18.26 -9.03 -10.46
CA ARG A 393 -17.29 -9.85 -9.74
C ARG A 393 -15.87 -9.33 -9.95
N HIS A 394 -15.46 -9.06 -11.20
CA HIS A 394 -14.14 -8.49 -11.47
C HIS A 394 -13.94 -7.12 -10.81
N VAL A 395 -14.95 -6.23 -10.84
CA VAL A 395 -14.87 -4.92 -10.16
C VAL A 395 -14.68 -5.08 -8.65
N ALA A 396 -15.45 -5.96 -8.00
CA ALA A 396 -15.32 -6.22 -6.57
C ALA A 396 -13.96 -6.83 -6.21
N ASN A 397 -13.46 -7.74 -7.05
CA ASN A 397 -12.14 -8.34 -6.89
C ASN A 397 -11.00 -7.33 -7.06
N LEU A 398 -11.04 -6.51 -8.11
CA LEU A 398 -10.00 -5.54 -8.44
C LEU A 398 -9.89 -4.44 -7.38
N PHE A 399 -10.98 -4.08 -6.70
CA PHE A 399 -10.93 -3.21 -5.52
C PHE A 399 -10.03 -3.79 -4.41
N VAL A 400 -10.15 -5.10 -4.16
CA VAL A 400 -9.29 -5.79 -3.19
C VAL A 400 -7.85 -5.87 -3.71
N THR A 401 -7.64 -6.25 -4.97
CA THR A 401 -6.31 -6.31 -5.60
C THR A 401 -5.55 -4.98 -5.61
N GLN A 402 -6.25 -3.86 -5.73
CA GLN A 402 -5.66 -2.54 -5.60
C GLN A 402 -5.14 -2.26 -4.17
N THR A 403 -5.76 -2.87 -3.16
CA THR A 403 -5.51 -2.57 -1.74
C THR A 403 -4.40 -3.43 -1.14
N TYR A 404 -4.39 -4.74 -1.38
CA TYR A 404 -3.41 -5.64 -0.77
C TYR A 404 -2.05 -5.64 -1.50
N GLU A 405 -1.03 -6.19 -0.84
CA GLU A 405 0.36 -6.22 -1.32
C GLU A 405 0.94 -4.82 -1.60
N GLY A 406 0.44 -3.81 -0.89
CA GLY A 406 0.81 -2.41 -1.06
C GLY A 406 -0.33 -1.63 -1.74
N GLN A 407 -0.96 -0.74 -0.98
CA GLN A 407 -2.03 0.10 -1.50
C GLN A 407 -1.46 1.14 -2.48
N SER A 408 -2.28 1.63 -3.42
CA SER A 408 -1.82 2.52 -4.50
C SER A 408 -1.09 3.78 -4.03
N ASP A 409 -1.45 4.34 -2.87
CA ASP A 409 -0.74 5.51 -2.32
C ASP A 409 0.63 5.12 -1.76
N ILE A 410 0.75 3.96 -1.12
CA ILE A 410 2.04 3.42 -0.65
C ILE A 410 3.01 3.23 -1.83
N HIS A 411 2.55 2.65 -2.93
CA HIS A 411 3.38 2.49 -4.12
C HIS A 411 3.72 3.81 -4.81
N CYS A 412 2.87 4.84 -4.65
CA CYS A 412 3.20 6.20 -5.07
C CYS A 412 4.51 6.61 -4.39
N PHE A 413 4.56 6.52 -3.05
CA PHE A 413 5.73 6.89 -2.26
C PHE A 413 6.95 5.99 -2.47
N GLU A 414 6.78 4.68 -2.64
CA GLU A 414 7.89 3.77 -2.98
C GLU A 414 8.46 4.04 -4.39
N ALA A 415 7.62 4.31 -5.39
CA ALA A 415 8.06 4.62 -6.74
C ALA A 415 8.78 5.98 -6.83
N TYR A 416 8.57 6.90 -5.87
CA TYR A 416 9.25 8.20 -5.80
C TYR A 416 10.68 8.15 -5.21
N GLY A 417 11.22 6.96 -4.93
CA GLY A 417 12.69 6.75 -4.89
C GLY A 417 13.38 7.03 -6.24
N CYS A 418 12.61 7.39 -7.28
CA CYS A 418 13.06 7.79 -8.60
C CYS A 418 13.97 9.06 -8.55
N PRO A 419 15.10 9.09 -9.28
CA PRO A 419 16.11 10.16 -9.23
C PRO A 419 15.64 11.57 -9.65
N TRP A 420 14.38 11.75 -10.06
CA TRP A 420 13.77 13.07 -10.34
C TRP A 420 13.39 13.82 -9.05
N VAL A 421 13.30 13.11 -7.92
CA VAL A 421 13.14 13.69 -6.58
C VAL A 421 14.40 13.34 -5.79
N THR A 422 15.42 14.20 -5.83
CA THR A 422 16.64 13.98 -5.04
C THR A 422 16.30 13.76 -3.56
N PRO A 423 17.11 13.06 -2.75
CA PRO A 423 16.92 13.01 -1.30
C PRO A 423 16.76 14.40 -0.66
N ALA A 424 17.31 15.45 -1.28
CA ALA A 424 17.12 16.85 -0.89
C ALA A 424 15.76 17.45 -1.32
N LEU A 425 15.17 16.99 -2.42
CA LEU A 425 13.81 17.32 -2.83
C LEU A 425 12.78 16.47 -2.06
N TRP A 426 13.11 15.22 -1.72
CA TRP A 426 12.38 14.39 -0.77
C TRP A 426 12.38 15.02 0.60
N ALA A 427 13.55 15.46 1.10
CA ALA A 427 13.62 16.30 2.28
C ALA A 427 12.71 17.50 2.08
N LYS A 428 12.82 18.32 1.02
CA LYS A 428 11.89 19.46 0.82
C LYS A 428 10.39 19.13 0.70
N LEU A 429 10.00 17.97 0.18
CA LEU A 429 8.60 17.53 0.02
C LEU A 429 8.05 16.81 1.26
N THR A 430 8.93 16.28 2.11
CA THR A 430 8.58 15.66 3.41
C THR A 430 8.91 16.56 4.61
N ASP A 431 9.62 17.66 4.37
CA ASP A 431 9.99 18.78 5.25
C ASP A 431 9.07 19.99 5.00
N GLU A 432 7.88 19.76 4.43
CA GLU A 432 6.72 20.34 5.10
C GLU A 432 6.63 19.64 6.47
N THR A 433 7.48 20.07 7.42
CA THR A 433 7.34 19.75 8.83
C THR A 433 5.85 19.82 9.16
N GLY A 434 5.33 18.93 10.02
CA GLY A 434 3.91 19.02 10.42
C GLY A 434 3.50 20.46 10.73
N ILE A 435 4.43 21.24 11.28
CA ILE A 435 4.40 22.69 11.54
C ILE A 435 4.18 23.56 10.27
N ASN A 436 4.88 23.35 9.16
CA ASN A 436 4.64 24.09 7.90
C ASN A 436 3.27 23.77 7.30
N LYS A 437 2.81 22.52 7.43
CA LYS A 437 1.44 22.13 7.08
C LYS A 437 0.43 22.83 7.98
N GLU A 438 0.63 22.85 9.30
CA GLU A 438 -0.21 23.62 10.24
C GLU A 438 -0.28 25.11 9.84
N LEU A 439 0.83 25.70 9.40
CA LEU A 439 0.89 27.11 9.02
C LEU A 439 0.07 27.37 7.75
N THR A 440 0.15 26.44 6.80
CA THR A 440 -0.61 26.48 5.55
C THR A 440 -2.11 26.27 5.81
N ASP A 441 -2.47 25.31 6.66
CA ASP A 441 -3.86 25.00 7.01
C ASP A 441 -4.51 26.17 7.77
N LEU A 442 -3.81 26.79 8.72
CA LEU A 442 -4.25 28.01 9.40
C LEU A 442 -4.39 29.20 8.45
N GLY A 443 -3.51 29.32 7.45
CA GLY A 443 -3.62 30.37 6.42
C GLY A 443 -4.81 30.15 5.47
N ARG A 444 -5.18 28.89 5.22
CA ARG A 444 -6.27 28.52 4.32
C ARG A 444 -7.64 28.58 4.99
N ASP A 445 -7.75 28.14 6.24
CA ASP A 445 -8.99 28.07 7.00
C ASP A 445 -8.76 28.47 8.48
N PRO A 446 -8.51 29.77 8.75
CA PRO A 446 -8.24 30.26 10.10
C PRO A 446 -9.51 30.18 10.97
N PRO A 447 -9.41 29.68 12.22
CA PRO A 447 -10.52 29.74 13.16
C PRO A 447 -10.93 31.20 13.43
N SER A 448 -12.23 31.49 13.36
CA SER A 448 -12.76 32.87 13.38
C SER A 448 -12.35 33.75 14.59
N SER A 449 -11.98 33.14 15.73
CA SER A 449 -11.61 33.83 16.96
C SER A 449 -10.15 33.60 17.40
N CYS A 450 -9.34 32.92 16.58
CA CYS A 450 -7.95 32.62 16.94
C CYS A 450 -6.98 32.86 15.78
N SER A 451 -5.74 33.16 16.10
CA SER A 451 -4.63 33.18 15.14
C SER A 451 -3.41 32.51 15.73
N ALA A 452 -2.53 31.95 14.90
CA ALA A 452 -1.24 31.42 15.34
C ALA A 452 -0.21 31.45 14.21
N GLY A 453 1.06 31.63 14.58
CA GLY A 453 2.18 31.58 13.64
C GLY A 453 3.54 31.72 14.32
N PRO A 454 4.65 31.53 13.56
CA PRO A 454 6.00 31.62 14.09
C PRO A 454 6.30 33.03 14.62
N ILE A 455 7.09 33.11 15.68
CA ILE A 455 7.50 34.39 16.29
C ILE A 455 8.45 35.09 15.31
N GLY A 456 8.16 36.30 14.83
CA GLY A 456 9.06 37.06 13.95
C GLY A 456 9.73 38.24 14.67
N ASP A 457 11.02 38.45 14.46
CA ASP A 457 11.68 39.73 14.78
C ASP A 457 11.23 40.80 13.77
N ASP A 458 10.08 41.43 13.99
CA ASP A 458 9.82 42.87 13.73
C ASP A 458 8.31 43.21 13.71
N LEU A 459 7.82 43.73 14.84
CA LEU A 459 6.66 44.65 14.89
C LEU A 459 7.10 46.07 15.32
N ARG A 460 8.37 46.42 15.12
CA ARG A 460 8.90 47.77 15.41
C ARG A 460 9.87 48.23 14.32
N THR A 461 9.36 48.62 13.16
CA THR A 461 9.76 49.85 12.44
C THR A 461 8.98 49.92 11.12
N GLY A 462 8.19 50.98 10.95
CA GLY A 462 7.58 51.28 9.66
C GLY A 462 8.62 51.88 8.72
N SER A 463 8.80 51.31 7.53
CA SER A 463 9.21 52.05 6.32
C SER A 463 9.31 51.10 5.11
N SER A 464 8.54 51.48 4.09
CA SER A 464 8.56 51.14 2.65
C SER A 464 9.78 50.42 2.02
N TYR A 465 9.41 49.49 1.12
CA TYR A 465 10.03 49.13 -0.17
C TYR A 465 11.55 48.83 -0.22
N GLY A 466 11.83 47.56 -0.51
CA GLY A 466 13.02 47.14 -1.28
C GLY A 466 14.12 46.47 -0.48
N ARG A 467 14.16 45.12 -0.50
CA ARG A 467 15.35 44.26 -0.58
C ARG A 467 14.98 42.78 -0.37
N GLU A 468 14.49 42.14 -1.43
CA GLU A 468 14.61 40.69 -1.58
C GLU A 468 16.08 40.37 -1.86
N SER A 469 16.86 39.99 -0.84
CA SER A 469 18.12 39.22 -1.01
C SER A 469 18.94 38.99 0.28
N LYS A 470 18.50 39.41 1.48
CA LYS A 470 19.30 39.21 2.72
C LYS A 470 18.55 38.68 3.95
N ALA A 471 17.55 37.81 3.78
CA ALA A 471 16.86 37.14 4.90
C ALA A 471 16.87 35.60 4.81
N LYS A 472 17.88 34.98 4.17
CA LYS A 472 17.96 33.52 3.99
C LYS A 472 18.78 32.76 5.04
N ASN A 473 19.12 33.39 6.17
CA ASN A 473 19.80 32.71 7.28
C ASN A 473 19.32 33.16 8.67
N ALA A 474 18.05 33.58 8.79
CA ALA A 474 17.43 33.85 10.08
C ALA A 474 16.88 32.55 10.68
N ASN A 475 17.64 32.00 11.63
CA ASN A 475 17.31 31.03 12.69
C ASN A 475 16.26 29.91 12.40
N ARG A 476 16.74 28.69 12.09
CA ARG A 476 15.92 27.46 12.01
C ARG A 476 15.18 27.13 13.31
N ASP A 477 15.69 27.56 14.46
CA ASP A 477 15.05 27.33 15.77
C ASP A 477 13.70 28.06 15.91
N ASN A 478 13.47 29.12 15.14
CA ASN A 478 12.29 29.96 15.26
C ASN A 478 11.00 29.32 14.69
N GLN A 479 11.13 28.25 13.90
CA GLN A 479 9.97 27.54 13.34
C GLN A 479 9.23 26.68 14.37
N PHE A 480 9.90 26.23 15.43
CA PHE A 480 9.32 25.40 16.49
C PHE A 480 8.71 26.21 17.64
N HIS A 481 8.72 27.55 17.53
CA HIS A 481 8.18 28.47 18.52
C HIS A 481 7.18 29.42 17.88
N TRP A 482 5.91 29.24 18.23
CA TRP A 482 4.82 30.04 17.70
C TRP A 482 4.17 30.87 18.80
N GLN A 483 3.58 31.98 18.39
CA GLN A 483 2.65 32.73 19.19
C GLN A 483 1.25 32.53 18.64
N ALA A 484 0.29 32.29 19.53
CA ALA A 484 -1.12 32.26 19.22
C ALA A 484 -1.87 33.37 19.96
N THR A 485 -2.97 33.81 19.37
CA THR A 485 -3.87 34.80 19.95
C THR A 485 -5.28 34.19 19.97
N ILE A 486 -5.96 34.30 21.10
CA ILE A 486 -7.37 33.92 21.28
C ILE A 486 -8.16 35.16 21.68
N MET A 487 -9.20 35.46 20.92
CA MET A 487 -10.22 36.44 21.32
C MET A 487 -11.15 35.80 22.35
N GLY A 488 -11.32 36.46 23.49
CA GLY A 488 -12.16 35.96 24.58
C GLY A 488 -13.60 35.70 24.12
N PRO A 489 -14.18 34.51 24.39
CA PRO A 489 -15.53 34.16 23.94
C PRO A 489 -16.58 35.13 24.47
N GLY A 490 -17.52 35.52 23.60
CA GLY A 490 -18.48 36.60 23.84
C GLY A 490 -19.43 36.36 25.02
N ASP A 491 -19.74 35.09 25.29
CA ASP A 491 -20.61 34.57 26.34
C ASP A 491 -19.88 34.16 27.63
N SER A 492 -18.58 34.48 27.73
CA SER A 492 -17.72 34.15 28.88
C SER A 492 -17.31 35.39 29.66
N PRO A 493 -16.82 35.27 30.91
CA PRO A 493 -16.21 36.41 31.63
C PRO A 493 -14.94 36.96 30.95
N TYR A 494 -14.43 36.27 29.92
CA TYR A 494 -13.26 36.65 29.14
C TYR A 494 -13.61 37.52 27.92
N SER A 495 -14.91 37.75 27.67
CA SER A 495 -15.44 38.55 26.55
C SER A 495 -14.75 39.92 26.45
N GLY A 496 -14.32 40.25 25.23
CA GLY A 496 -13.61 41.51 24.92
C GLY A 496 -12.11 41.51 25.22
N GLY A 497 -11.56 40.46 25.84
CA GLY A 497 -10.11 40.29 26.04
C GLY A 497 -9.41 39.64 24.85
N VAL A 498 -8.10 39.87 24.76
CA VAL A 498 -7.14 39.28 23.81
C VAL A 498 -6.08 38.52 24.61
N PHE A 499 -6.03 37.20 24.42
CA PHE A 499 -5.13 36.33 25.16
C PHE A 499 -4.03 35.80 24.25
N PHE A 500 -2.78 36.01 24.66
CA PHE A 500 -1.61 35.49 23.96
C PHE A 500 -1.18 34.16 24.58
N LEU A 501 -0.77 33.24 23.71
CA LEU A 501 -0.26 31.92 24.04
C LEU A 501 1.07 31.68 23.32
N ALA A 502 1.98 30.96 23.97
CA ALA A 502 3.17 30.43 23.37
C ALA A 502 2.96 28.94 23.05
N ILE A 503 3.29 28.54 21.82
CA ILE A 503 3.24 27.16 21.36
C ILE A 503 4.67 26.72 21.06
N HIS A 504 5.09 25.61 21.65
CA HIS A 504 6.38 25.00 21.38
C HIS A 504 6.19 23.59 20.85
N PHE A 505 6.69 23.36 19.63
CA PHE A 505 6.61 22.07 18.98
C PHE A 505 7.83 21.21 19.35
N PRO A 506 7.62 19.96 19.81
CA PRO A 506 8.74 19.04 20.01
C PRO A 506 9.30 18.59 18.65
N THR A 507 10.53 18.09 18.65
CA THR A 507 11.23 17.63 17.43
C THR A 507 10.55 16.44 16.74
N ASP A 508 9.68 15.71 17.45
CA ASP A 508 8.91 14.56 16.96
C ASP A 508 7.42 14.88 16.75
N TYR A 509 7.04 16.16 16.65
CA TYR A 509 5.71 16.57 16.19
C TYR A 509 5.45 16.04 14.75
N PRO A 510 4.25 15.51 14.43
CA PRO A 510 3.01 15.48 15.23
C PRO A 510 2.82 14.22 16.10
N PHE A 511 3.83 13.36 16.26
CA PHE A 511 3.70 12.15 17.07
C PHE A 511 3.70 12.41 18.58
N LYS A 512 4.24 13.56 19.02
CA LYS A 512 4.02 14.10 20.37
C LYS A 512 3.27 15.44 20.33
N PRO A 513 2.45 15.74 21.36
CA PRO A 513 1.71 16.98 21.44
C PRO A 513 2.63 18.20 21.55
N PRO A 514 2.21 19.36 21.01
CA PRO A 514 2.88 20.62 21.26
C PRO A 514 2.66 21.06 22.72
N LYS A 515 3.61 21.80 23.27
CA LYS A 515 3.42 22.48 24.57
C LYS A 515 2.77 23.83 24.33
N VAL A 516 1.59 24.05 24.92
CA VAL A 516 0.83 25.29 24.77
C VAL A 516 0.63 25.93 26.14
N ASN A 517 1.09 27.19 26.28
CA ASN A 517 1.00 27.93 27.53
C ASN A 517 0.44 29.33 27.28
N PHE A 518 -0.44 29.80 28.16
CA PHE A 518 -0.84 31.21 28.19
C PHE A 518 0.34 32.10 28.61
N THR A 519 0.61 33.13 27.82
CA THR A 519 1.53 34.22 28.21
C THR A 519 0.77 35.38 28.83
N THR A 520 -0.49 35.58 28.44
CA THR A 520 -1.42 36.47 29.14
C THR A 520 -1.92 35.85 30.44
N ARG A 521 -1.85 36.58 31.54
CA ARG A 521 -2.39 36.12 32.83
C ARG A 521 -3.91 36.00 32.76
N ILE A 522 -4.44 34.90 33.28
CA ILE A 522 -5.87 34.59 33.25
C ILE A 522 -6.29 33.95 34.57
N TYR A 523 -7.50 34.27 35.03
CA TYR A 523 -8.11 33.66 36.22
C TYR A 523 -9.04 32.53 35.77
N HIS A 524 -8.58 31.28 35.82
CA HIS A 524 -9.31 30.12 35.29
C HIS A 524 -8.99 28.81 36.07
N PRO A 525 -9.96 27.91 36.32
CA PRO A 525 -9.73 26.66 37.08
C PRO A 525 -8.69 25.70 36.46
N ASN A 526 -8.67 25.58 35.13
CA ASN A 526 -7.77 24.67 34.39
C ASN A 526 -6.48 25.32 33.88
N ILE A 527 -6.17 26.57 34.28
CA ILE A 527 -4.94 27.28 33.88
C ILE A 527 -4.23 27.80 35.13
N ASN A 528 -2.98 27.40 35.34
CA ASN A 528 -2.22 27.82 36.52
C ASN A 528 -1.52 29.18 36.33
N SER A 529 -0.85 29.67 37.38
CA SER A 529 -0.13 30.95 37.36
C SER A 529 1.03 31.03 36.37
N ASN A 530 1.56 29.88 35.92
CA ASN A 530 2.59 29.77 34.89
C ASN A 530 2.00 29.66 33.48
N GLY A 531 0.68 29.73 33.34
CA GLY A 531 -0.04 29.65 32.07
C GLY A 531 -0.15 28.23 31.51
N SER A 532 0.23 27.18 32.26
CA SER A 532 0.06 25.79 31.81
C SER A 532 -1.42 25.44 31.77
N ILE A 533 -1.80 24.63 30.77
CA ILE A 533 -3.19 24.25 30.50
C ILE A 533 -3.40 22.77 30.85
N CYS A 534 -4.49 22.46 31.54
CA CYS A 534 -4.95 21.09 31.75
C CYS A 534 -6.04 20.78 30.72
N LEU A 535 -5.61 20.15 29.63
CA LEU A 535 -6.46 19.66 28.54
C LEU A 535 -5.97 18.28 28.14
N ASP A 536 -6.88 17.30 28.07
CA ASP A 536 -6.62 15.89 27.76
C ASP A 536 -5.99 15.70 26.36
N ILE A 537 -6.43 16.47 25.36
CA ILE A 537 -5.85 16.41 24.01
C ILE A 537 -4.39 16.84 23.98
N LEU A 538 -3.89 17.60 24.95
CA LEU A 538 -2.46 17.96 25.06
C LEU A 538 -1.65 16.93 25.87
N ARG A 539 -2.27 15.83 26.29
CA ARG A 539 -1.67 14.78 27.12
C ARG A 539 -1.95 13.38 26.52
N ASP A 540 -2.89 12.65 27.11
CA ASP A 540 -3.17 11.24 26.85
C ASP A 540 -4.12 11.01 25.66
N GLN A 541 -4.93 12.01 25.29
CA GLN A 541 -5.83 11.97 24.13
C GLN A 541 -5.22 12.62 22.87
N TRP A 542 -3.90 12.89 22.87
CA TRP A 542 -3.23 13.43 21.69
C TRP A 542 -3.24 12.41 20.54
N SER A 543 -3.61 12.88 19.35
CA SER A 543 -3.51 12.12 18.11
C SER A 543 -2.79 12.97 17.05
N PRO A 544 -1.91 12.39 16.22
CA PRO A 544 -1.29 13.10 15.10
C PRO A 544 -2.28 13.69 14.08
N ALA A 545 -3.57 13.33 14.17
CA ALA A 545 -4.66 13.90 13.36
C ALA A 545 -5.28 15.19 13.96
N LEU A 546 -4.87 15.60 15.16
CA LEU A 546 -5.27 16.87 15.78
C LEU A 546 -4.36 18.00 15.30
N THR A 547 -4.96 19.04 14.73
CA THR A 547 -4.25 20.21 14.22
C THR A 547 -4.21 21.33 15.26
N ILE A 548 -3.32 22.31 15.09
CA ILE A 548 -3.24 23.49 15.96
C ILE A 548 -4.54 24.27 15.95
N SER A 549 -5.24 24.34 14.81
CA SER A 549 -6.58 24.93 14.74
C SER A 549 -7.56 24.25 15.71
N LYS A 550 -7.60 22.91 15.71
CA LYS A 550 -8.45 22.14 16.64
C LYS A 550 -8.03 22.32 18.10
N VAL A 551 -6.73 22.40 18.37
CA VAL A 551 -6.21 22.68 19.72
C VAL A 551 -6.68 24.05 20.22
N LEU A 552 -6.56 25.10 19.41
CA LEU A 552 -6.98 26.46 19.79
C LEU A 552 -8.49 26.56 19.97
N LEU A 553 -9.28 25.88 19.14
CA LEU A 553 -10.73 25.79 19.31
C LEU A 553 -11.12 25.07 20.60
N SER A 554 -10.41 24.01 20.97
CA SER A 554 -10.64 23.29 22.22
C SER A 554 -10.30 24.15 23.44
N ILE A 555 -9.23 24.95 23.36
CA ILE A 555 -8.89 25.93 24.41
C ILE A 555 -9.98 27.01 24.51
N CYS A 556 -10.53 27.50 23.39
CA CYS A 556 -11.65 28.45 23.41
C CYS A 556 -12.89 27.85 24.08
N SER A 557 -13.22 26.60 23.74
CA SER A 557 -14.33 25.90 24.37
C SER A 557 -14.14 25.75 25.88
N MET A 558 -12.91 25.46 26.33
CA MET A 558 -12.57 25.38 27.75
C MET A 558 -12.72 26.73 28.47
N LEU A 559 -12.42 27.86 27.81
CA LEU A 559 -12.65 29.19 28.40
C LEU A 559 -14.14 29.51 28.59
N THR A 560 -15.02 28.97 27.74
CA THR A 560 -16.47 29.10 27.91
C THR A 560 -17.00 28.14 28.96
N ASP A 561 -16.54 26.89 28.97
CA ASP A 561 -16.95 25.85 29.90
C ASP A 561 -15.75 25.18 30.62
N PRO A 562 -15.27 25.77 31.72
CA PRO A 562 -14.20 25.19 32.53
C PRO A 562 -14.57 23.81 33.09
N ASN A 563 -13.62 22.90 33.20
CA ASN A 563 -13.79 21.60 33.86
C ASN A 563 -13.33 21.67 35.32
N PRO A 564 -14.24 21.82 36.30
CA PRO A 564 -13.85 22.01 37.70
C PRO A 564 -13.59 20.69 38.44
N ASP A 565 -13.71 19.53 37.76
CA ASP A 565 -13.43 18.20 38.31
C ASP A 565 -11.98 17.73 38.06
N ASP A 566 -11.29 18.32 37.07
CA ASP A 566 -9.84 18.17 36.85
C ASP A 566 -9.11 19.55 36.81
N PRO A 567 -9.15 20.35 37.89
CA PRO A 567 -8.57 21.69 37.90
C PRO A 567 -7.05 21.68 38.16
N LEU A 568 -6.33 22.62 37.55
CA LEU A 568 -4.95 22.93 37.97
C LEU A 568 -4.91 23.84 39.19
N VAL A 569 -5.99 24.60 39.43
CA VAL A 569 -6.10 25.53 40.55
C VAL A 569 -7.36 25.19 41.35
N PRO A 570 -7.27 24.27 42.33
CA PRO A 570 -8.42 23.78 43.09
C PRO A 570 -9.19 24.89 43.80
N GLU A 571 -8.54 25.97 44.22
CA GLU A 571 -9.19 27.10 44.88
C GLU A 571 -10.12 27.84 43.93
N ILE A 572 -9.69 28.08 42.68
CA ILE A 572 -10.51 28.74 41.65
C ILE A 572 -11.67 27.82 41.27
N ALA A 573 -11.43 26.51 41.16
CA ALA A 573 -12.47 25.52 40.89
C ALA A 573 -13.52 25.46 42.01
N HIS A 574 -13.08 25.57 43.28
CA HIS A 574 -13.99 25.63 44.41
C HIS A 574 -14.88 26.87 44.36
N VAL A 575 -14.32 28.06 44.08
CA VAL A 575 -15.11 29.28 43.89
C VAL A 575 -16.05 29.16 42.69
N TYR A 576 -15.58 28.59 41.57
CA TYR A 576 -16.40 28.33 40.38
C TYR A 576 -17.63 27.44 40.68
N LYS A 577 -17.45 26.42 41.54
CA LYS A 577 -18.52 25.50 41.97
C LYS A 577 -19.45 26.09 43.03
N THR A 578 -18.93 26.90 43.96
CA THR A 578 -19.66 27.36 45.15
C THR A 578 -20.23 28.77 45.05
N ASP A 579 -19.60 29.65 44.26
CA ASP A 579 -19.99 31.04 44.07
C ASP A 579 -19.62 31.53 42.65
N ARG A 580 -20.48 31.14 41.70
CA ARG A 580 -20.31 31.45 40.27
C ARG A 580 -20.25 32.96 40.00
N SER A 581 -21.01 33.76 40.74
CA SER A 581 -21.06 35.22 40.56
C SER A 581 -19.74 35.87 40.96
N ARG A 582 -19.13 35.44 42.07
CA ARG A 582 -17.82 35.93 42.50
C ARG A 582 -16.70 35.48 41.56
N TYR A 583 -16.76 34.24 41.07
CA TYR A 583 -15.83 33.75 40.05
C TYR A 583 -15.88 34.63 38.80
N GLU A 584 -17.07 34.85 38.24
CA GLU A 584 -17.23 35.66 37.01
C GLU A 584 -16.79 37.11 37.21
N ALA A 585 -17.11 37.73 38.35
CA ALA A 585 -16.68 39.09 38.67
C ALA A 585 -15.15 39.20 38.72
N THR A 586 -14.48 38.25 39.37
CA THR A 586 -13.02 38.20 39.48
C THR A 586 -12.37 37.92 38.12
N ALA A 587 -12.92 36.98 37.35
CA ALA A 587 -12.45 36.66 36.00
C ALA A 587 -12.55 37.87 35.06
N ARG A 588 -13.69 38.60 35.06
CA ARG A 588 -13.86 39.85 34.28
C ARG A 588 -12.88 40.93 34.70
N GLU A 589 -12.61 41.08 36.01
CA GLU A 589 -11.61 42.03 36.50
C GLU A 589 -10.21 41.68 35.98
N TRP A 590 -9.84 40.41 36.01
CA TRP A 590 -8.57 39.93 35.45
C TRP A 590 -8.48 40.12 33.95
N THR A 591 -9.56 39.85 33.21
CA THR A 591 -9.61 40.12 31.76
C THR A 591 -9.36 41.59 31.47
N ARG A 592 -10.03 42.51 32.17
CA ARG A 592 -9.81 43.96 32.00
C ARG A 592 -8.39 44.41 32.36
N LYS A 593 -7.75 43.72 33.30
CA LYS A 593 -6.43 44.11 33.82
C LYS A 593 -5.27 43.57 32.99
N TYR A 594 -5.44 42.40 32.38
CA TYR A 594 -4.33 41.65 31.77
C TYR A 594 -4.54 41.32 30.28
N ALA A 595 -5.78 41.37 29.77
CA ALA A 595 -6.13 40.94 28.42
C ALA A 595 -6.82 42.03 27.57
N ILE A 596 -7.12 43.19 28.13
CA ILE A 596 -7.58 44.39 27.40
C ILE A 596 -6.45 45.41 27.46
#